data_AF-A0A1C4L9T0-F1
#
_entry.id   AF-A0A1C4L9T0-F1
#
_cell.length_a   1.000
_cell.length_b   1.000
_cell.length_c   1.000
_cell.angle_alpha   90.00
_cell.angle_beta   90.00
_cell.angle_gamma   90.00
#
_symmetry.space_group_name_H-M   'P 1'
#
loop_
_entity.id
_entity.type
_entity.pdbx_description
1 polymer ?
#
loop_
_entity_poly.entity_id
_entity_poly.type
_entity_poly.pdbx_seq_one_letter_code
_entity_poly.pdbx_strand_id
1 'polypeptide(L)' 'MTAVNNSAEFPAIYARTNDGYRMSLSIGGEGQAFFQVDTPCAQKSEVLDSTSQATAPLYVGLEFIPRPNIHSDFWSATES' A
#
# COMPACT_ATOMS: atom_id res chain seq x y z
N MET A 1 7.75 -8.69 -21.08
CA MET A 1 8.71 -9.40 -20.20
C MET A 1 9.97 -8.57 -20.16
N THR A 2 10.43 -8.23 -18.97
CA THR A 2 11.46 -7.19 -18.78
C THR A 2 12.76 -7.78 -18.25
N ALA A 3 12.69 -8.80 -17.40
CA ALA A 3 13.86 -9.50 -16.87
C ALA A 3 13.51 -10.91 -16.37
N VAL A 4 14.53 -11.74 -16.20
CA VAL A 4 14.45 -13.07 -15.58
C VAL A 4 15.57 -13.20 -14.56
N ASN A 5 15.23 -13.73 -13.39
CA ASN A 5 16.20 -14.25 -12.44
C ASN A 5 16.23 -15.77 -12.58
N ASN A 6 17.32 -16.30 -13.16
CA ASN A 6 17.54 -17.73 -13.38
C ASN A 6 18.19 -18.44 -12.18
N SER A 7 18.03 -17.93 -10.96
CA SER A 7 18.49 -18.62 -9.76
C SER A 7 17.88 -20.01 -9.66
N ALA A 8 18.71 -21.02 -9.37
CA ALA A 8 18.24 -22.39 -9.15
C ALA A 8 17.43 -22.54 -7.85
N GLU A 9 17.66 -21.66 -6.88
CA GLU A 9 16.99 -21.68 -5.57
C GLU A 9 15.76 -20.75 -5.56
N PHE A 10 15.88 -19.57 -6.18
CA PHE A 10 14.86 -18.51 -6.13
C PHE A 10 14.57 -17.95 -7.52
N PRO A 11 14.02 -18.75 -8.45
CA PRO A 11 13.73 -18.30 -9.80
C PRO A 11 12.62 -17.25 -9.81
N ALA A 12 12.73 -16.27 -10.71
CA ALA A 12 11.70 -15.26 -10.89
C ALA A 12 11.62 -14.73 -12.32
N ILE A 13 10.41 -14.31 -12.72
CA ILE A 13 10.14 -13.60 -13.97
C ILE A 13 9.53 -12.24 -13.63
N TYR A 14 10.00 -11.20 -14.34
CA TYR A 14 9.51 -9.84 -14.20
C TYR A 14 8.98 -9.33 -15.54
N ALA A 15 7.84 -8.67 -15.50
CA ALA A 15 7.22 -8.08 -16.68
C ALA A 15 6.65 -6.70 -16.37
N ARG A 16 6.57 -5.88 -17.41
CA ARG A 16 5.93 -4.57 -17.38
C ARG A 16 4.99 -4.46 -18.57
N THR A 17 3.81 -3.92 -18.35
CA THR A 17 2.85 -3.59 -19.41
C THR A 17 3.10 -2.17 -19.94
N ASN A 18 2.53 -1.85 -21.11
CA ASN A 18 2.72 -0.52 -21.72
C ASN A 18 2.05 0.60 -20.91
N ASP A 19 0.96 0.31 -20.22
CA ASP A 19 0.25 1.18 -19.27
C ASP A 19 0.92 1.24 -17.88
N GLY A 20 2.07 0.57 -17.70
CA GLY A 20 2.97 0.82 -16.58
C GLY A 20 2.78 -0.08 -15.35
N TYR A 21 1.90 -1.07 -15.41
CA TYR A 21 1.80 -2.11 -14.39
C TYR A 21 3.08 -2.95 -14.38
N ARG A 22 3.52 -3.36 -13.19
CA ARG A 22 4.63 -4.30 -13.03
C ARG A 22 4.11 -5.61 -12.49
N MET A 23 4.59 -6.71 -13.04
CA MET A 23 4.21 -8.05 -12.62
C MET A 23 5.47 -8.82 -12.26
N SER A 24 5.40 -9.59 -11.19
CA SER A 24 6.43 -10.56 -10.84
C SER A 24 5.81 -11.91 -10.49
N LEU A 25 6.50 -12.96 -10.90
CA LEU A 25 6.27 -14.32 -10.44
C LEU A 25 7.60 -14.82 -9.88
N SER A 26 7.62 -15.26 -8.63
CA SER A 26 8.82 -15.82 -8.00
C SER A 26 8.49 -17.06 -7.19
N ILE A 27 9.44 -18.00 -7.15
CA ILE A 27 9.38 -19.15 -6.25
C ILE A 27 10.35 -18.91 -5.10
N GLY A 28 9.88 -19.10 -3.87
CA GLY A 28 10.66 -18.89 -2.65
C GLY A 28 10.36 -19.92 -1.56
N GLY A 29 11.18 -19.92 -0.50
CA GLY A 29 11.05 -20.86 0.62
C GLY A 29 10.95 -22.32 0.14
N GLU A 30 10.09 -23.10 0.80
CA GLU A 30 9.78 -24.51 0.49
C GLU A 30 8.95 -24.69 -0.81
N GLY A 31 9.24 -23.92 -1.86
CA GLY A 31 8.54 -23.98 -3.15
C GLY A 31 7.28 -23.12 -3.26
N GLN A 32 7.08 -22.16 -2.36
CA GLN A 32 5.94 -21.26 -2.38
C GLN A 32 6.01 -20.29 -3.57
N ALA A 33 4.89 -20.12 -4.26
CA ALA A 33 4.78 -19.20 -5.38
C ALA A 33 4.22 -17.85 -4.94
N PHE A 34 4.89 -16.78 -5.35
CA PHE A 34 4.47 -15.40 -5.13
C PHE A 34 4.16 -14.77 -6.48
N PHE A 35 2.92 -14.32 -6.65
CA PHE A 35 2.50 -13.56 -7.82
C PHE A 35 2.05 -12.18 -7.37
N GLN A 36 2.71 -11.15 -7.88
CA GLN A 36 2.45 -9.75 -7.52
C GLN A 36 2.19 -8.92 -8.77
N VAL A 37 1.21 -8.03 -8.65
CA VAL A 37 0.89 -7.03 -9.67
C VAL A 37 0.88 -5.66 -8.99
N ASP A 38 1.86 -4.83 -9.33
CA ASP A 38 1.92 -3.44 -8.91
C ASP A 38 1.18 -2.57 -9.93
N THR A 39 0.32 -1.70 -9.43
CA THR A 39 -0.25 -0.63 -10.25
C THR A 39 0.81 0.44 -10.52
N PRO A 40 0.73 1.14 -11.67
CA PRO A 40 1.48 2.37 -11.85
C PRO A 40 1.11 3.38 -10.75
N CYS A 41 2.02 4.28 -10.41
CA CYS A 41 1.73 5.34 -9.45
C CYS A 41 0.44 6.08 -9.86
N ALA A 42 -0.51 6.16 -8.94
CA ALA A 42 -1.73 6.91 -9.17
C ALA A 42 -1.36 8.35 -9.52
N GLN A 43 -1.99 8.89 -10.57
CA GLN A 43 -1.88 10.30 -10.86
C GLN A 43 -2.59 11.09 -9.76
N LYS A 44 -2.20 12.35 -9.58
CA LYS A 44 -2.92 13.24 -8.67
C LYS A 44 -4.36 13.32 -9.14
N SER A 45 -5.25 12.71 -8.36
CA SER A 45 -6.69 12.85 -8.51
C SER A 45 -7.16 13.89 -7.53
N GLU A 46 -8.15 14.68 -7.92
CA GLU A 46 -9.00 15.31 -6.93
C GLU A 46 -9.72 14.18 -6.20
N VAL A 47 -9.43 14.05 -4.90
CA VAL A 47 -10.19 13.20 -4.00
C VAL A 47 -11.24 14.10 -3.40
N LEU A 48 -12.51 13.72 -3.50
CA LEU A 48 -13.58 14.47 -2.87
C LEU A 48 -13.30 14.58 -1.39
N ASP A 49 -13.59 15.75 -0.82
CA ASP A 49 -13.54 15.92 0.62
C ASP A 49 -14.47 14.90 1.31
N SER A 50 -14.07 14.48 2.50
CA SER A 50 -14.91 13.63 3.34
C SER A 50 -16.26 14.31 3.57
N THR A 51 -17.35 13.66 3.18
CA THR A 51 -18.71 14.11 3.51
C THR A 51 -19.03 13.93 4.99
N SER A 52 -18.26 13.09 5.69
CA SER A 52 -18.39 12.90 7.13
C SER A 52 -17.76 14.07 7.88
N GLN A 53 -18.50 14.60 8.86
CA GLN A 53 -17.98 15.60 9.78
C GLN A 53 -16.84 14.99 10.62
N ALA A 54 -15.75 15.74 10.76
CA ALA A 54 -14.66 15.34 11.64
C ALA A 54 -15.18 15.22 13.08
N THR A 55 -14.91 14.09 13.72
CA THR A 55 -15.22 13.84 15.14
C THR A 55 -14.17 14.44 16.08
N ALA A 56 -13.08 14.98 15.53
CA ALA A 56 -11.99 15.63 16.24
C ALA A 56 -11.55 16.92 15.51
N PRO A 57 -10.94 17.89 16.23
CA PRO A 57 -10.38 19.08 15.60
C PRO A 57 -9.36 18.73 14.50
N LEU A 58 -9.45 19.41 13.37
CA LEU A 58 -8.49 19.28 12.28
C LEU A 58 -7.30 20.21 12.56
N TYR A 59 -6.11 19.64 12.76
CA TYR A 59 -4.87 20.39 13.04
C TYR A 59 -4.11 20.74 11.75
N VAL A 60 -4.83 21.25 10.74
CA VAL A 60 -4.24 21.56 9.42
C VAL A 60 -3.27 22.75 9.56
N GLY A 61 -2.03 22.57 9.11
CA GLY A 61 -1.02 23.63 9.08
C GLY A 61 -0.34 23.92 10.43
N LEU A 62 -0.58 23.11 11.46
CA LEU A 62 0.16 23.23 12.72
C LEU A 62 1.54 22.56 12.61
N GLU A 63 2.57 23.26 13.09
CA GLU A 63 3.93 22.72 13.20
C GLU A 63 4.03 21.63 14.29
N PHE A 64 3.22 21.74 15.34
CA PHE A 64 3.12 20.77 16.42
C PHE A 64 1.75 20.11 16.45
N ILE A 65 1.69 18.87 15.97
CA ILE A 65 0.49 18.04 16.07
C ILE A 65 0.43 17.48 17.50
N PRO A 66 -0.65 17.74 18.27
CA PRO A 66 -0.76 17.22 19.63
C PRO A 66 -0.80 15.70 19.61
N ARG A 67 -0.32 15.07 20.69
CA ARG A 67 -0.50 13.62 20.86
C ARG A 67 -1.99 13.29 20.80
N PRO A 68 -2.38 12.16 20.16
CA PRO A 68 -3.76 11.72 20.14
C PRO A 68 -4.33 11.66 21.56
N ASN A 69 -5.38 12.46 21.80
CA ASN A 69 -6.05 12.58 23.09
C ASN A 69 -7.57 12.43 23.00
N ILE A 70 -8.09 12.12 21.80
CA ILE A 70 -9.51 11.87 21.55
C ILE A 70 -9.72 10.36 21.50
N HIS A 71 -10.64 9.89 22.34
CA HIS A 71 -11.07 8.49 22.35
C HIS A 71 -11.89 8.17 21.10
N SER A 72 -11.59 7.04 20.46
CA SER A 72 -12.40 6.49 19.38
C SER A 72 -12.84 5.08 19.78
N ASP A 73 -14.14 4.81 19.78
CA ASP A 73 -14.66 3.49 20.14
C ASP A 73 -14.12 2.36 19.24
N PHE A 74 -13.68 2.70 18.02
CA PHE A 74 -13.03 1.77 17.11
C PHE A 74 -11.50 1.68 17.35
N TRP A 75 -10.78 2.82 17.33
CA TRP A 75 -9.31 2.83 17.38
C TRP A 75 -8.72 2.73 18.79
N SER A 76 -9.52 3.04 19.81
CA SER A 76 -9.14 2.97 21.23
C SER A 76 -9.72 1.74 21.92
N ALA A 77 -10.39 0.85 21.19
CA ALA A 77 -10.88 -0.40 21.75
C ALA A 77 -9.70 -1.23 22.27
N THR A 78 -9.79 -1.62 23.55
CA THR A 78 -8.74 -2.40 24.21
C THR A 78 -8.90 -3.91 24.03
N GLU A 79 -9.97 -4.41 23.42
CA GLU A 79 -10.15 -5.81 22.98
C GLU A 79 -11.48 -5.95 22.23
N SER A 80 -11.53 -6.84 21.23
CA SER A 80 -12.68 -7.17 20.36
C SER A 80 -13.23 -8.55 20.66
#